data_AF-A0A933CIX3-F1
#
_entry.id   AF-A0A933CIX3-F1
#
_cell.length_a   1.000
_cell.length_b   1.000
_cell.length_c   1.000
_cell.angle_alpha   90.00
_cell.angle_beta   90.00
_cell.angle_gamma   90.00
#
_symmetry.space_group_name_H-M   'P 1'
#
loop_
_entity.id
_entity.type
_entity.pdbx_description
1 polymer ?
#
loop_
_entity_poly.entity_id
_entity_poly.type
_entity_poly.pdbx_seq_one_letter_code
_entity_poly.pdbx_strand_id
1 'polypeptide(L)'
;MGTSFAHKILTSHLVSGTLTPGEEIGIRIDQTLTQDATGTLAYLQFEAMGIPKVRTELSVSYVDHNMLQTDFKNADDHEYL
;
A
#
# COMPACT_ATOMS: atom_id res chain seq x y z
N MET A 1 18.43 5.72 -27.84
CA MET A 1 17.13 5.01 -27.85
C MET A 1 16.29 5.56 -26.71
N GLY A 2 14.97 5.74 -26.90
CA GLY A 2 14.11 6.27 -25.85
C GLY A 2 13.84 5.24 -24.76
N THR A 3 13.84 5.67 -23.49
CA THR A 3 13.39 4.83 -22.36
C THR A 3 11.87 4.77 -22.28
N SER A 4 11.33 3.64 -21.83
CA SER A 4 9.88 3.48 -21.64
C SER A 4 9.36 4.41 -20.54
N PHE A 5 8.06 4.70 -20.55
CA PHE A 5 7.44 5.55 -19.53
C PHE A 5 7.56 4.93 -18.12
N ALA A 6 7.35 3.61 -18.00
CA ALA A 6 7.56 2.89 -16.74
C ALA A 6 9.00 3.05 -16.22
N HIS A 7 10.00 2.93 -17.09
CA HIS A 7 11.40 3.10 -16.70
C HIS A 7 11.69 4.53 -16.22
N LYS A 8 11.08 5.54 -16.86
CA LYS A 8 11.19 6.95 -16.41
C LYS A 8 10.56 7.15 -15.03
N ILE A 9 9.39 6.59 -14.77
CA ILE A 9 8.73 6.65 -13.46
C ILE A 9 9.58 5.96 -12.39
N LEU A 10 10.07 4.75 -12.66
CA LEU A 10 10.93 4.03 -11.72
C LEU A 10 12.22 4.82 -11.43
N THR A 11 12.82 5.43 -12.47
CA THR A 11 14.02 6.26 -12.31
C THR A 11 13.76 7.47 -11.41
N SER A 12 12.60 8.13 -11.54
CA SER A 12 12.29 9.31 -10.72
C SER A 12 11.94 9.00 -9.25
N HIS A 13 11.66 7.73 -8.93
CA HIS A 13 11.31 7.26 -7.58
C HIS A 13 12.35 6.31 -6.98
N LEU A 14 13.48 6.09 -7.66
CA LEU A 14 14.56 5.22 -7.20
C LEU A 14 15.26 5.84 -5.98
N VAL A 15 15.32 5.07 -4.89
CA VAL A 15 16.00 5.43 -3.64
C VAL A 15 17.30 4.66 -3.49
N SER A 16 17.35 3.42 -3.94
CA SER A 16 18.54 2.56 -3.89
C SER A 16 18.52 1.48 -4.98
N GLY A 17 19.71 0.96 -5.31
CA GLY A 17 19.89 -0.09 -6.32
C GLY A 17 20.07 0.46 -7.74
N THR A 18 20.03 -0.45 -8.73
CA THR A 18 20.17 -0.14 -10.16
C THR A 18 18.98 -0.76 -10.91
N LEU A 19 18.44 -0.07 -11.92
CA LEU A 19 17.34 -0.57 -12.74
C LEU A 19 17.79 -1.65 -13.75
N THR A 20 18.46 -2.69 -13.25
CA THR A 20 18.87 -3.88 -13.99
C THR A 20 17.86 -5.01 -13.75
N PRO A 21 17.35 -5.69 -14.78
CA PRO A 21 16.43 -6.81 -14.59
C PRO A 21 17.00 -7.90 -13.67
N GLY A 22 16.22 -8.30 -12.67
CA GLY A 22 16.60 -9.33 -11.70
C GLY A 22 17.34 -8.80 -10.46
N GLU A 23 17.67 -7.51 -10.40
CA GLU A 23 18.26 -6.88 -9.22
C GLU A 23 17.20 -6.24 -8.31
N GLU A 24 17.44 -6.26 -7.00
CA GLU A 24 16.59 -5.58 -6.02
C GLU A 24 16.82 -4.06 -6.09
N ILE A 25 15.72 -3.31 -5.94
CA ILE A 25 15.73 -1.85 -5.90
C ILE A 25 14.84 -1.35 -4.77
N GLY A 26 15.21 -0.21 -4.19
CA GLY A 26 14.36 0.56 -3.29
C GLY A 26 13.63 1.64 -4.06
N ILE A 27 12.30 1.66 -3.97
CA ILE A 27 11.45 2.68 -4.60
C ILE A 27 10.72 3.47 -3.52
N ARG A 28 10.66 4.80 -3.65
CA ARG A 28 9.78 5.63 -2.84
C ARG A 28 8.34 5.39 -3.27
N ILE A 29 7.48 5.06 -2.31
CA ILE A 29 6.05 4.92 -2.52
C ILE A 29 5.38 6.23 -2.15
N ASP A 30 4.73 6.89 -3.11
CA ASP A 30 4.06 8.16 -2.85
C ASP A 30 2.66 7.92 -2.23
N GLN A 31 1.98 6.83 -2.63
CA GLN A 31 0.63 6.52 -2.17
C GLN A 31 0.43 5.04 -1.84
N THR A 32 -0.42 4.76 -0.86
CA THR A 32 -0.91 3.40 -0.55
C THR A 32 -2.42 3.35 -0.63
N LEU A 33 -2.96 2.28 -1.23
CA LEU A 33 -4.39 2.05 -1.35
C LEU A 33 -4.70 0.67 -0.79
N THR A 34 -5.57 0.60 0.20
CA THR A 34 -6.10 -0.64 0.77
C THR A 34 -7.59 -0.76 0.48
N GLN A 35 -8.13 -1.97 0.60
CA GLN A 35 -9.56 -2.25 0.50
C GLN A 35 -9.97 -3.11 1.69
N ASP A 36 -11.22 -3.01 2.13
CA ASP A 36 -11.73 -3.60 3.38
C ASP A 36 -11.49 -5.11 3.57
N ALA A 37 -11.42 -5.90 2.50
CA ALA A 37 -11.06 -7.32 2.59
C ALA A 37 -9.55 -7.59 2.82
N THR A 38 -8.67 -6.60 2.68
CA THR A 38 -7.22 -6.72 2.99
C THR A 38 -6.70 -5.69 3.99
N GLY A 39 -7.47 -4.61 4.21
CA GLY A 39 -7.06 -3.45 4.99
C GLY A 39 -6.80 -3.82 6.44
N THR A 40 -7.70 -4.60 7.06
CA THR A 40 -7.60 -4.95 8.48
C THR A 40 -6.26 -5.60 8.80
N LEU A 41 -5.87 -6.63 8.04
CA LEU A 41 -4.59 -7.31 8.27
C LEU A 41 -3.40 -6.41 7.94
N ALA A 42 -3.49 -5.57 6.91
CA ALA A 42 -2.42 -4.63 6.57
C ALA A 42 -2.17 -3.62 7.70
N TYR A 43 -3.23 -3.09 8.31
CA TYR A 43 -3.13 -2.10 9.39
C TYR A 43 -2.70 -2.73 10.72
N LEU A 44 -3.18 -3.94 11.04
CA LEU A 44 -2.69 -4.69 12.20
C LEU A 44 -1.17 -4.95 12.10
N GLN A 45 -0.67 -5.28 10.91
CA GLN A 45 0.78 -5.45 10.70
C GLN A 45 1.53 -4.12 10.77
N PHE A 46 0.95 -3.03 10.25
CA PHE A 46 1.54 -1.70 10.36
C PHE A 46 1.65 -1.25 11.83
N GLU A 47 0.61 -1.47 12.63
CA GLU A 47 0.62 -1.21 14.08
C GLU A 47 1.68 -2.06 14.81
N ALA A 48 1.78 -3.35 14.47
CA ALA A 48 2.78 -4.25 15.05
C ALA A 48 4.22 -3.82 14.78
N MET A 49 4.48 -3.06 13.71
CA MET A 49 5.79 -2.46 13.44
C MET A 49 6.16 -1.31 14.40
N GLY A 50 5.21 -0.81 15.21
CA GLY A 50 5.44 0.28 16.17
C GLY A 50 5.69 1.64 15.51
N ILE A 51 5.24 1.83 14.26
CA ILE A 51 5.40 3.08 13.52
C ILE A 51 4.18 3.98 13.82
N PRO A 52 4.37 5.22 14.29
CA PRO A 52 3.25 6.04 14.77
C PRO A 52 2.36 6.60 13.66
N LYS A 53 2.85 6.68 12.43
CA LYS A 53 2.11 7.22 11.27
C LYS A 53 2.71 6.75 9.96
N VAL A 54 1.86 6.54 8.96
CA VAL A 54 2.27 6.33 7.57
C VAL A 54 3.19 7.46 7.09
N ARG A 55 4.11 7.12 6.18
CA ARG A 55 5.12 8.05 5.64
C ARG A 55 4.88 8.43 4.17
N THR A 56 3.87 7.84 3.55
CA THR A 56 3.40 8.19 2.20
C THR A 56 2.71 9.55 2.21
N GLU A 57 2.60 10.16 1.03
CA GLU A 57 1.91 11.44 0.86
C GLU A 57 0.39 11.29 1.03
N LEU A 58 -0.14 10.15 0.57
CA LEU A 58 -1.55 9.80 0.69
C LEU A 58 -1.70 8.30 1.02
N SER A 59 -2.61 8.01 1.93
CA SER A 59 -3.07 6.64 2.21
C SER A 59 -4.58 6.63 2.23
N VAL A 60 -5.19 5.72 1.48
CA VAL A 60 -6.64 5.57 1.36
C VAL A 60 -7.04 4.14 1.65
N SER A 61 -8.09 3.95 2.44
CA SER A 61 -8.78 2.68 2.58
C SER A 61 -10.15 2.76 1.92
N TYR A 62 -10.44 1.85 1.00
CA TYR A 62 -11.74 1.73 0.37
C TYR A 62 -12.59 0.70 1.12
N VAL A 63 -13.86 1.04 1.33
CA VAL A 63 -14.86 0.14 1.92
C VAL A 63 -15.86 -0.21 0.82
N ASP A 64 -15.60 -1.30 0.11
CA ASP A 64 -16.33 -1.67 -1.11
C ASP A 64 -16.50 -3.18 -1.34
N HIS A 65 -15.73 -4.06 -0.70
CA HIS A 65 -15.81 -5.51 -0.93
C HIS A 65 -16.72 -6.23 0.08
N ASN A 66 -16.74 -5.78 1.35
CA ASN A 66 -17.43 -6.45 2.46
C ASN A 66 -18.69 -5.71 2.92
N MET A 67 -19.43 -5.11 1.98
CA MET A 67 -20.60 -4.29 2.25
C MET A 67 -21.79 -5.03 2.88
N LEU A 68 -21.90 -6.35 2.66
CA LEU A 68 -22.92 -7.17 3.29
C LEU A 68 -22.46 -7.60 4.69
N GLN A 69 -23.15 -7.11 5.71
CA GLN A 69 -22.86 -7.41 7.12
C GLN A 69 -23.89 -8.41 7.67
N THR A 70 -23.80 -9.67 7.24
CA THR A 70 -24.74 -10.74 7.68
C THR A 70 -24.39 -11.31 9.06
N ASP A 71 -23.17 -11.09 9.51
CA ASP A 71 -22.69 -11.37 10.87
C ASP A 71 -21.81 -10.21 11.36
N PHE A 72 -21.20 -10.35 12.54
CA PHE A 72 -20.41 -9.28 13.16
C PHE A 72 -19.06 -9.01 12.49
N LYS A 73 -18.51 -9.96 11.70
CA LYS A 73 -17.10 -9.88 11.28
C LYS A 73 -16.83 -8.65 10.41
N ASN A 74 -17.65 -8.44 9.38
CA ASN A 74 -17.49 -7.30 8.47
C ASN A 74 -17.80 -5.97 9.18
N ALA A 75 -18.73 -5.96 10.13
CA ALA A 75 -19.05 -4.76 10.90
C ALA A 75 -17.87 -4.36 11.80
N ASP A 76 -17.28 -5.33 12.51
CA ASP A 76 -16.12 -5.10 13.38
C ASP A 76 -14.89 -4.69 12.56
N ASP A 77 -14.65 -5.35 11.42
CA ASP A 77 -13.57 -4.98 10.49
C ASP A 77 -13.75 -3.54 9.95
N HIS A 78 -14.98 -3.14 9.63
CA HIS A 78 -15.29 -1.78 9.16
C HIS A 78 -15.19 -0.73 10.27
N GLU A 79 -15.49 -1.08 11.53
CA GLU A 79 -15.30 -0.17 12.67
C GLU A 79 -13.82 0.06 12.99
N TYR A 80 -12.98 -0.95 12.77
CA TYR A 80 -11.54 -0.85 12.93
C TYR A 80 -10.86 0.04 11.86
N LEU A 81 -11.31 -0.07 10.61
CA LEU A 81 -10.75 0.63 9.44
C LEU A 81 -11.06 2.13 9.39
#